data_AF-A0A846GCG9-F1
#
_entry.id   AF-A0A846GCG9-F1
#
_cell.length_a   1.000
_cell.length_b   1.000
_cell.length_c   1.000
_cell.angle_alpha   90.00
_cell.angle_beta   90.00
_cell.angle_gamma   90.00
#
_symmetry.space_group_name_H-M   'P 1'
#
loop_
_entity.id
_entity.type
_entity.pdbx_description
1 polymer ?
#
loop_
_entity_poly.entity_id
_entity_poly.type
_entity_poly.pdbx_seq_one_letter_code
_entity_poly.pdbx_strand_id
1 'polypeptide(L)'
;MQTTTQLLDIAVNNLSVTYSNARLALYNVTCTVEPGTITALVGPNGSGKSTLFKSIMGFLQPSQGQIRIGGLPVQKAQKRQLMAYVPQSDEVDWNFPVSVFDVVMMGRYGYMNLLRIESHKDRRLVMESLERVGMIDFRDRQIGELSGGQKKRAFLARALAQEGKVILLDEPFTGVDVKTEKRIIDLLMQLRQEGHTILVSTHDLASIYTFCDRTILLNRTIFASGKTEDILTEENLSVTFGGLPINSLRQNFSQKTSQFSQEQAIEEGVRSQESGVRREN
;
A
#
# COMPACT_ATOMS: atom_id res chain seq x y z
N MET A 1 18.62 4.89 -26.10
CA MET A 1 19.15 5.10 -24.74
C MET A 1 18.34 4.23 -23.80
N GLN A 2 18.93 3.15 -23.28
CA GLN A 2 18.26 2.33 -22.28
C GLN A 2 18.19 3.14 -20.99
N THR A 3 17.02 3.65 -20.65
CA THR A 3 16.80 4.33 -19.37
C THR A 3 16.88 3.27 -18.28
N THR A 4 18.04 3.12 -17.65
CA THR A 4 18.17 2.33 -16.42
C THR A 4 17.17 2.91 -15.44
N THR A 5 16.06 2.21 -15.20
CA THR A 5 15.00 2.69 -14.30
C THR A 5 15.59 2.63 -12.90
N GLN A 6 16.04 3.77 -12.39
CA GLN A 6 16.58 3.88 -11.04
C GLN A 6 15.43 3.61 -10.06
N LEU A 7 15.47 2.46 -9.39
CA LEU A 7 14.52 2.12 -8.35
C LEU A 7 14.70 3.12 -7.19
N LEU A 8 13.58 3.58 -6.61
CA LEU A 8 13.57 4.62 -5.58
C LEU A 8 13.36 3.98 -4.20
N ASP A 9 14.19 4.31 -3.22
CA ASP A 9 14.01 3.97 -1.82
C ASP A 9 13.19 5.02 -1.06
N ILE A 10 12.74 4.66 0.14
CA ILE A 10 12.35 5.63 1.18
C ILE A 10 13.35 5.46 2.33
N ALA A 11 14.17 6.47 2.59
CA ALA A 11 15.12 6.48 3.71
C ALA A 11 14.65 7.45 4.80
N VAL A 12 14.41 6.91 5.99
CA VAL A 12 13.99 7.66 7.19
C VAL A 12 15.13 7.60 8.19
N ASN A 13 15.64 8.75 8.64
CA ASN A 13 16.79 8.83 9.55
C ASN A 13 16.48 9.69 10.78
N ASN A 14 16.56 9.07 11.96
CA ASN A 14 16.40 9.68 13.29
C ASN A 14 15.15 10.56 13.40
N LEU A 15 14.04 10.07 12.84
CA LEU A 15 12.80 10.81 12.72
C LEU A 15 12.07 10.88 14.06
N SER A 16 11.83 12.10 14.54
CA SER A 16 10.93 12.35 15.67
C SER A 16 9.84 13.33 15.23
N VAL A 17 8.62 13.07 15.68
CA VAL A 17 7.44 13.84 15.30
C VAL A 17 6.59 14.09 16.54
N THR A 18 6.34 15.36 16.83
CA THR A 18 5.49 15.81 17.94
C THR A 18 4.33 16.61 17.37
N TYR A 19 3.10 16.26 17.74
CA TYR A 19 1.91 17.04 17.35
C TYR A 19 1.86 18.39 18.07
N SER A 20 1.04 19.31 17.57
CA SER A 20 0.86 20.65 18.15
C SER A 20 0.40 20.65 19.61
N ASN A 21 -0.28 19.59 20.06
CA ASN A 21 -0.68 19.37 21.46
C ASN A 21 0.44 18.78 22.33
N ALA A 22 1.71 18.89 21.92
CA ALA A 22 2.90 18.33 22.57
C ALA A 22 2.91 16.80 22.70
N ARG A 23 1.99 16.07 22.04
CA ARG A 23 1.99 14.60 22.05
C ARG A 23 3.06 14.07 21.10
N LEU A 24 4.02 13.33 21.66
CA LEU A 24 5.03 12.60 20.88
C LEU A 24 4.35 11.45 20.11
N ALA A 25 4.48 11.49 18.78
CA ALA A 25 3.86 10.54 17.87
C ALA A 25 4.87 9.52 17.33
N LEU A 26 6.08 9.98 17.02
CA LEU A 26 7.22 9.15 16.61
C LEU A 26 8.47 9.62 17.34
N TYR A 27 9.34 8.67 17.69
CA TYR A 27 10.58 8.91 18.42
C TYR A 27 11.72 8.11 17.82
N ASN A 28 12.75 8.81 17.35
CA ASN A 28 14.00 8.24 16.83
C ASN A 28 13.80 7.09 15.81
N VAL A 29 12.86 7.27 14.89
CA VAL A 29 12.54 6.28 13.86
C VAL A 29 13.62 6.32 12.76
N THR A 30 14.29 5.18 12.56
CA THR A 30 15.23 4.97 11.46
C THR A 30 14.86 3.68 10.73
N CYS A 31 14.57 3.79 9.44
CA CYS A 31 14.24 2.65 8.59
C CYS A 31 14.43 2.98 7.11
N THR A 32 14.54 1.93 6.30
CA THR A 32 14.61 2.03 4.83
C THR A 32 13.57 1.12 4.22
N VAL A 33 12.79 1.65 3.28
CA VAL A 33 11.97 0.88 2.36
C VAL A 33 12.81 0.63 1.13
N GLU A 34 13.19 -0.64 0.92
CA GLU A 34 14.11 -1.02 -0.14
C GLU A 34 13.48 -0.82 -1.52
N PRO A 35 14.27 -0.37 -2.52
CA PRO A 35 13.77 -0.14 -3.86
C PRO A 35 13.17 -1.41 -4.50
N GLY A 36 12.03 -1.28 -5.18
CA GLY A 36 11.41 -2.40 -5.92
C GLY A 36 10.85 -3.51 -5.03
N THR A 37 10.58 -3.20 -3.76
CA THR A 37 9.99 -4.15 -2.80
C THR A 37 8.60 -3.71 -2.36
N ILE A 38 7.82 -4.68 -1.89
CA ILE A 38 6.63 -4.42 -1.08
C ILE A 38 7.03 -4.58 0.38
N THR A 39 6.96 -3.48 1.14
CA THR A 39 7.27 -3.45 2.56
C THR A 39 6.00 -3.23 3.37
N ALA A 40 5.75 -4.09 4.35
CA ALA A 40 4.69 -3.91 5.33
C ALA A 40 5.15 -3.01 6.48
N LEU A 41 4.32 -2.04 6.88
CA LEU A 41 4.44 -1.28 8.11
C LEU A 41 3.40 -1.77 9.11
N VAL A 42 3.87 -2.45 10.15
CA VAL A 42 3.03 -3.17 11.11
C VAL A 42 3.13 -2.53 12.48
N GLY A 43 1.99 -2.44 13.17
CA GLY A 43 1.96 -2.02 14.57
C GLY A 43 0.54 -1.81 15.06
N PRO A 44 0.34 -1.68 16.38
CA PRO A 44 -0.99 -1.46 16.96
C PRO A 44 -1.63 -0.13 16.52
N ASN A 45 -2.91 0.04 16.81
CA ASN A 45 -3.57 1.32 16.61
C ASN A 45 -2.90 2.39 17.49
N GLY A 46 -2.64 3.57 16.91
CA GLY A 46 -1.91 4.63 17.61
C GLY A 46 -0.39 4.43 17.70
N SER A 47 0.17 3.44 17.00
CA SER A 47 1.62 3.21 16.94
C SER A 47 2.39 4.27 16.14
N GLY A 48 1.69 5.13 15.39
CA GLY A 48 2.30 6.18 14.57
C GLY A 48 2.43 5.86 13.09
N LYS A 49 1.81 4.78 12.56
CA LYS A 49 1.81 4.44 11.13
C LYS A 49 1.37 5.61 10.25
N SER A 50 0.16 6.13 10.47
CA SER A 50 -0.36 7.27 9.71
C SER A 50 0.46 8.55 9.93
N THR A 51 1.09 8.72 11.11
CA THR A 51 2.05 9.82 11.34
C THR A 51 3.27 9.69 10.42
N LEU A 52 3.85 8.49 10.33
CA LEU A 52 5.00 8.22 9.47
C LEU A 52 4.65 8.44 8.00
N PHE A 53 3.49 7.97 7.57
CA PHE A 53 2.95 8.20 6.23
C PHE A 53 2.79 9.70 5.94
N LYS A 54 2.15 10.46 6.84
CA LYS A 54 1.98 11.91 6.71
C LYS A 54 3.32 12.64 6.64
N SER A 55 4.34 12.18 7.38
CA SER A 55 5.70 12.74 7.29
C SER A 55 6.41 12.39 5.98
N ILE A 56 6.29 11.15 5.48
CA ILE A 56 6.83 10.74 4.17
C ILE A 56 6.17 11.55 3.05
N MET A 57 4.85 11.74 3.15
CA MET A 57 4.06 12.55 2.23
C MET A 57 4.27 14.06 2.41
N GLY A 58 5.09 14.50 3.36
CA GLY A 58 5.40 15.91 3.61
C GLY A 58 4.27 16.75 4.20
N PHE A 59 3.16 16.12 4.63
CA PHE A 59 2.04 16.77 5.31
C PHE A 59 2.36 17.12 6.76
N LEU A 60 3.33 16.42 7.37
CA LEU A 60 3.76 16.65 8.74
C LEU A 60 5.27 16.81 8.81
N GLN A 61 5.74 18.02 9.15
CA GLN A 61 7.15 18.31 9.31
C GLN A 61 7.70 17.65 10.60
N PRO A 62 8.79 16.88 10.52
CA PRO A 62 9.41 16.29 11.70
C PRO A 62 10.03 17.36 12.60
N SER A 63 10.02 17.13 13.91
CA SER A 63 10.77 17.96 14.88
C SER A 63 12.27 17.63 14.86
N GLN A 64 12.63 16.42 14.46
CA GLN A 64 14.01 15.96 14.28
C GLN A 64 14.09 14.93 13.17
N GLY A 65 15.27 14.82 12.55
CA GLY A 65 15.56 13.83 11.52
C GLY A 65 15.21 14.30 10.11
N GLN A 66 15.34 13.39 9.15
CA GLN A 66 15.03 13.68 7.75
C GLN A 66 14.49 12.45 7.03
N ILE A 67 13.66 12.70 6.03
CA ILE A 67 13.14 11.68 5.11
C ILE A 67 13.65 12.00 3.70
N ARG A 68 14.09 10.97 2.98
CA ARG A 68 14.53 11.05 1.59
C ARG A 68 13.81 10.01 0.74
N ILE A 69 13.49 10.38 -0.50
CA ILE A 69 12.84 9.52 -1.50
C ILE A 69 13.77 9.46 -2.72
N GLY A 70 14.36 8.30 -3.01
CA GLY A 70 15.39 8.19 -4.04
C GLY A 70 16.55 9.15 -3.80
N GLY A 71 16.97 9.31 -2.54
CA GLY A 71 18.00 10.27 -2.10
C GLY A 71 17.58 11.76 -2.09
N LEU A 72 16.40 12.12 -2.61
CA LEU A 72 15.91 13.50 -2.65
C LEU A 72 15.15 13.89 -1.37
N PRO A 73 15.24 15.14 -0.89
CA PRO A 73 14.30 15.66 0.13
C PRO A 73 12.85 15.53 -0.32
N VAL A 74 11.94 15.27 0.63
CA VAL A 74 10.50 15.05 0.39
C VAL A 74 9.88 16.12 -0.52
N GLN A 75 10.17 17.40 -0.29
CA GLN A 75 9.61 18.51 -1.08
C GLN A 75 10.03 18.45 -2.55
N LYS A 76 11.26 17.99 -2.84
CA LYS A 76 11.73 17.80 -4.22
C LYS A 76 11.08 16.57 -4.86
N ALA A 77 10.89 15.50 -4.10
CA ALA A 77 10.21 14.30 -4.58
C ALA A 77 8.72 14.55 -4.91
N GLN A 78 8.02 15.33 -4.09
CA GLN A 78 6.65 15.79 -4.36
C GLN A 78 6.56 16.61 -5.65
N LYS A 79 7.45 17.60 -5.83
CA LYS A 79 7.47 18.42 -7.06
C LYS A 79 7.71 17.59 -8.32
N ARG A 80 8.42 16.47 -8.20
CA ARG A 80 8.67 15.51 -9.28
C ARG A 80 7.60 14.43 -9.39
N GLN A 81 6.54 14.49 -8.58
CA GLN A 81 5.44 13.52 -8.56
C GLN A 81 5.92 12.07 -8.39
N LEU A 82 6.97 11.85 -7.59
CA LEU A 82 7.57 10.50 -7.41
C LEU A 82 6.75 9.59 -6.51
N MET A 83 5.77 10.13 -5.78
CA MET A 83 5.01 9.42 -4.76
C MET A 83 3.52 9.40 -5.10
N ALA A 84 2.88 8.27 -4.83
CA ALA A 84 1.43 8.10 -4.88
C ALA A 84 0.88 7.66 -3.53
N TYR A 85 -0.34 8.10 -3.17
CA TYR A 85 -0.92 7.84 -1.85
C TYR A 85 -2.40 7.42 -1.88
N VAL A 86 -2.68 6.31 -1.22
CA VAL A 86 -4.02 5.82 -0.92
C VAL A 86 -4.27 6.01 0.59
N PRO A 87 -5.10 6.99 0.99
CA PRO A 87 -5.45 7.22 2.40
C PRO A 87 -6.39 6.15 2.96
N GLN A 88 -6.46 6.11 4.28
CA GLN A 88 -7.45 5.34 5.02
C GLN A 88 -8.87 5.87 4.73
N SER A 89 -9.84 4.96 4.64
CA SER A 89 -11.23 5.26 4.24
C SER A 89 -11.95 6.29 5.11
N ASP A 90 -11.56 6.43 6.39
CA ASP A 90 -12.22 7.32 7.36
C ASP A 90 -11.83 8.79 7.17
N GLU A 91 -10.79 9.08 6.40
CA GLU A 91 -10.34 10.44 6.09
C GLU A 91 -11.05 11.04 4.86
N VAL A 92 -11.98 10.31 4.23
CA VAL A 92 -12.60 10.67 2.95
C VAL A 92 -14.08 10.99 3.12
N ASP A 93 -14.50 12.14 2.59
CA ASP A 93 -15.93 12.45 2.44
C ASP A 93 -16.51 11.75 1.22
N TRP A 94 -17.33 10.72 1.48
CA TRP A 94 -17.96 9.91 0.45
C TRP A 94 -19.22 10.53 -0.15
N ASN A 95 -19.76 11.60 0.45
CA ASN A 95 -20.99 12.26 -0.01
C ASN A 95 -20.71 13.31 -1.10
N PHE A 96 -19.45 13.50 -1.48
CA PHE A 96 -19.09 14.47 -2.51
C PHE A 96 -19.71 14.08 -3.86
N PRO A 97 -20.37 15.01 -4.58
CA PRO A 97 -21.11 14.72 -5.81
C PRO A 97 -20.19 14.64 -7.03
N VAL A 98 -19.23 13.72 -6.98
CA VAL A 98 -18.26 13.47 -8.08
C VAL A 98 -18.34 12.05 -8.60
N SER A 99 -18.04 11.92 -9.89
CA SER A 99 -17.93 10.61 -10.52
C SER A 99 -16.64 9.90 -10.11
N VAL A 100 -16.60 8.58 -10.33
CA VAL A 100 -15.37 7.78 -10.18
C VAL A 100 -14.26 8.29 -11.10
N PHE A 101 -14.61 8.68 -12.34
CA PHE A 101 -13.67 9.29 -13.28
C PHE A 101 -13.03 10.55 -12.71
N ASP A 102 -13.84 11.44 -12.12
CA ASP A 102 -13.35 12.69 -11.51
C ASP A 102 -12.41 12.41 -10.34
N VAL A 103 -12.74 11.43 -9.49
CA VAL A 103 -11.88 11.02 -8.36
C VAL A 103 -10.52 10.55 -8.87
N VAL A 104 -10.48 9.74 -9.93
CA VAL A 104 -9.22 9.28 -10.52
C VAL A 104 -8.47 10.41 -11.23
N MET A 105 -9.18 11.32 -11.89
CA MET A 105 -8.62 12.52 -12.51
C MET A 105 -7.91 13.44 -11.51
N MET A 106 -8.37 13.49 -10.25
CA MET A 106 -7.65 14.23 -9.20
C MET A 106 -6.21 13.73 -8.99
N GLY A 107 -5.91 12.47 -9.33
CA GLY A 107 -4.55 11.94 -9.35
C GLY A 107 -3.63 12.63 -10.37
N ARG A 108 -4.20 13.30 -11.38
CA ARG A 108 -3.46 14.01 -12.43
C ARG A 108 -3.19 15.48 -12.13
N TYR A 109 -3.78 16.06 -11.09
CA TYR A 109 -3.67 17.49 -10.78
C TYR A 109 -2.22 17.98 -10.62
N GLY A 110 -1.30 17.13 -10.17
CA GLY A 110 0.12 17.47 -10.05
C GLY A 110 0.84 17.68 -11.39
N TYR A 111 0.24 17.26 -12.52
CA TYR A 111 0.77 17.37 -13.87
C TYR A 111 0.08 18.46 -14.72
N MET A 112 -1.03 19.01 -14.24
CA MET A 112 -1.84 19.97 -14.98
C MET A 112 -1.30 21.40 -14.86
N ASN A 113 -1.79 22.27 -15.74
CA ASN A 113 -1.56 23.71 -15.66
C ASN A 113 -2.31 24.35 -14.48
N LEU A 114 -2.08 25.65 -14.24
CA LEU A 114 -2.73 26.39 -13.14
C LEU A 114 -4.27 26.34 -13.19
N LEU A 115 -4.84 26.25 -14.39
CA LEU A 115 -6.28 26.17 -14.62
C LEU A 115 -6.84 24.75 -14.45
N ARG A 116 -5.99 23.76 -14.16
CA ARG A 116 -6.33 22.33 -14.02
C ARG A 116 -7.12 21.76 -15.20
N ILE A 117 -6.76 22.20 -16.41
CA ILE A 117 -7.37 21.69 -17.64
C ILE A 117 -6.73 20.34 -17.95
N GLU A 118 -7.56 19.31 -18.10
CA GLU A 118 -7.10 17.97 -18.42
C GLU A 118 -6.63 17.87 -19.87
N SER A 119 -5.50 17.19 -20.08
CA SER A 119 -5.02 16.86 -21.41
C SER A 119 -5.56 15.50 -21.89
N HIS A 120 -5.43 15.22 -23.19
CA HIS A 120 -5.68 13.88 -23.72
C HIS A 120 -4.81 12.80 -23.04
N LYS A 121 -3.59 13.15 -22.64
CA LYS A 121 -2.70 12.24 -21.89
C LYS A 121 -3.30 11.92 -20.52
N ASP A 122 -3.82 12.91 -19.81
CA ASP A 122 -4.41 12.72 -18.48
C ASP A 122 -5.66 11.84 -18.56
N ARG A 123 -6.56 12.13 -19.51
CA ARG A 123 -7.74 11.30 -19.75
C ARG A 123 -7.38 9.85 -20.07
N ARG A 124 -6.36 9.63 -20.92
CA ARG A 124 -5.88 8.28 -21.24
C ARG A 124 -5.37 7.54 -19.99
N LEU A 125 -4.50 8.18 -19.21
CA LEU A 125 -3.94 7.57 -17.99
C LEU A 125 -4.99 7.27 -16.93
N VAL A 126 -6.02 8.10 -16.82
CA VAL A 126 -7.17 7.86 -15.95
C VAL A 126 -7.93 6.60 -16.39
N MET A 127 -8.19 6.46 -17.69
CA MET A 127 -8.90 5.29 -18.23
C MET A 127 -8.07 4.01 -18.07
N GLU A 128 -6.77 4.05 -18.36
CA GLU A 128 -5.84 2.93 -18.13
C GLU A 128 -5.80 2.54 -16.64
N SER A 129 -5.79 3.52 -15.73
CA SER A 129 -5.79 3.28 -14.29
C SER A 129 -7.10 2.62 -13.81
N LEU A 130 -8.25 3.06 -14.35
CA LEU A 130 -9.55 2.45 -14.08
C LEU A 130 -9.64 1.01 -14.60
N GLU A 131 -9.08 0.74 -15.77
CA GLU A 131 -9.02 -0.60 -16.36
C GLU A 131 -8.17 -1.54 -15.49
N ARG A 132 -6.98 -1.10 -15.06
CA ARG A 132 -6.08 -1.89 -14.19
C ARG A 132 -6.73 -2.35 -12.88
N VAL A 133 -7.68 -1.58 -12.34
CA VAL A 133 -8.41 -1.95 -11.11
C VAL A 133 -9.80 -2.55 -11.37
N GLY A 134 -10.18 -2.74 -12.64
CA GLY A 134 -11.49 -3.25 -13.04
C GLY A 134 -12.65 -2.35 -12.60
N MET A 135 -12.53 -1.03 -12.80
CA MET A 135 -13.52 -0.01 -12.45
C MET A 135 -14.01 0.81 -13.65
N ILE A 136 -13.67 0.42 -14.88
CA ILE A 136 -14.00 1.17 -16.10
C ILE A 136 -15.51 1.37 -16.30
N ASP A 137 -16.32 0.37 -15.94
CA ASP A 137 -17.78 0.40 -16.06
C ASP A 137 -18.46 1.28 -14.99
N PHE A 138 -17.71 1.66 -13.96
CA PHE A 138 -18.19 2.51 -12.86
C PHE A 138 -17.77 3.96 -13.04
N ARG A 139 -17.01 4.31 -14.10
CA ARG A 139 -16.39 5.63 -14.28
C ARG A 139 -17.38 6.81 -14.16
N ASP A 140 -18.60 6.62 -14.65
CA ASP A 140 -19.64 7.66 -14.69
C ASP A 140 -20.56 7.64 -13.45
N ARG A 141 -20.40 6.64 -12.56
CA ARG A 141 -21.17 6.55 -11.32
C ARG A 141 -20.62 7.49 -10.27
N GLN A 142 -21.48 7.95 -9.37
CA GLN A 142 -21.05 8.74 -8.23
C GLN A 142 -20.26 7.88 -7.23
N ILE A 143 -19.16 8.42 -6.71
CA ILE A 143 -18.28 7.70 -5.76
C ILE A 143 -19.05 7.23 -4.51
N GLY A 144 -20.05 7.99 -4.06
CA GLY A 144 -20.87 7.68 -2.88
C GLY A 144 -21.69 6.40 -3.02
N GLU A 145 -22.14 6.07 -4.24
CA GLU A 145 -22.99 4.91 -4.56
C GLU A 145 -22.22 3.58 -4.58
N LEU A 146 -20.89 3.64 -4.60
CA LEU A 146 -20.05 2.46 -4.65
C LEU A 146 -19.99 1.72 -3.31
N SER A 147 -19.81 0.39 -3.39
CA SER A 147 -19.47 -0.44 -2.22
C SER A 147 -18.10 -0.05 -1.65
N GLY A 148 -17.82 -0.43 -0.40
CA GLY A 148 -16.52 -0.15 0.24
C GLY A 148 -15.32 -0.65 -0.58
N GLY A 149 -15.38 -1.90 -1.07
CA GLY A 149 -14.33 -2.46 -1.93
C GLY A 149 -14.18 -1.75 -3.28
N GLN A 150 -15.29 -1.29 -3.88
CA GLN A 150 -15.25 -0.49 -5.11
C GLN A 150 -14.63 0.89 -4.86
N LYS A 151 -14.99 1.55 -3.76
CA LYS A 151 -14.40 2.82 -3.32
C LYS A 151 -12.88 2.70 -3.17
N LYS A 152 -12.39 1.65 -2.53
CA LYS A 152 -10.94 1.40 -2.40
C LYS A 152 -10.25 1.22 -3.74
N ARG A 153 -10.84 0.46 -4.66
CA ARG A 153 -10.30 0.28 -6.02
C ARG A 153 -10.28 1.59 -6.81
N ALA A 154 -11.29 2.45 -6.67
CA ALA A 154 -11.29 3.78 -7.28
C ALA A 154 -10.13 4.66 -6.73
N PHE A 155 -9.87 4.62 -5.42
CA PHE A 155 -8.74 5.33 -4.82
C PHE A 155 -7.39 4.75 -5.23
N LEU A 156 -7.30 3.43 -5.43
CA LEU A 156 -6.11 2.80 -5.98
C LEU A 156 -5.88 3.25 -7.43
N ALA A 157 -6.92 3.32 -8.27
CA ALA A 157 -6.81 3.89 -9.61
C ALA A 157 -6.35 5.35 -9.57
N ARG A 158 -6.85 6.16 -8.63
CA ARG A 158 -6.38 7.54 -8.43
C ARG A 158 -4.88 7.58 -8.13
N ALA A 159 -4.38 6.69 -7.28
CA ALA A 159 -2.96 6.58 -6.98
C ALA A 159 -2.14 6.12 -8.19
N LEU A 160 -2.65 5.16 -8.99
CA LEU A 160 -2.00 4.75 -10.25
C LEU A 160 -1.90 5.90 -11.24
N ALA A 161 -2.97 6.70 -11.35
CA ALA A 161 -2.99 7.87 -12.21
C ALA A 161 -1.93 8.91 -11.81
N GLN A 162 -1.43 8.92 -10.57
CA GLN A 162 -0.33 9.81 -10.15
C GLN A 162 1.03 9.44 -10.78
N GLU A 163 1.16 8.26 -11.41
CA GLU A 163 2.41 7.74 -12.01
C GLU A 163 3.62 7.72 -11.04
N GLY A 164 3.36 7.76 -9.72
CA GLY A 164 4.39 7.76 -8.70
C GLY A 164 5.09 6.40 -8.60
N LYS A 165 6.43 6.40 -8.61
CA LYS A 165 7.25 5.19 -8.47
C LYS A 165 7.31 4.64 -7.04
N VAL A 166 7.00 5.49 -6.07
CA VAL A 166 6.84 5.11 -4.67
C VAL A 166 5.35 5.16 -4.32
N ILE A 167 4.78 4.06 -3.86
CA ILE A 167 3.34 3.97 -3.55
C ILE A 167 3.14 3.72 -2.07
N LEU A 168 2.34 4.57 -1.43
CA LEU A 168 2.01 4.50 -0.02
C LEU A 168 0.53 4.11 0.11
N LEU A 169 0.23 3.00 0.77
CA LEU A 169 -1.13 2.55 1.04
C LEU A 169 -1.38 2.46 2.55
N ASP A 170 -2.28 3.29 3.08
CA ASP A 170 -2.67 3.26 4.49
C ASP A 170 -3.93 2.38 4.65
N GLU A 171 -3.77 1.20 5.24
CA GLU A 171 -4.81 0.19 5.46
C GLU A 171 -5.69 -0.15 4.23
N PRO A 172 -5.09 -0.58 3.11
CA PRO A 172 -5.83 -0.82 1.87
C PRO A 172 -6.82 -1.99 1.95
N PHE A 173 -6.72 -2.89 2.93
CA PHE A 173 -7.54 -4.11 3.00
C PHE A 173 -8.72 -4.05 3.99
N THR A 174 -8.71 -3.12 4.96
CA THR A 174 -9.77 -3.00 5.98
C THR A 174 -11.19 -2.89 5.38
N GLY A 175 -12.10 -3.80 5.72
CA GLY A 175 -13.51 -3.73 5.25
C GLY A 175 -13.72 -4.11 3.79
N VAL A 176 -12.79 -4.86 3.19
CA VAL A 176 -12.87 -5.39 1.82
C VAL A 176 -13.12 -6.90 1.86
N ASP A 177 -13.88 -7.44 0.90
CA ASP A 177 -14.08 -8.88 0.77
C ASP A 177 -12.81 -9.59 0.23
N VAL A 178 -12.68 -10.89 0.50
CA VAL A 178 -11.50 -11.70 0.13
C VAL A 178 -11.18 -11.66 -1.37
N LYS A 179 -12.20 -11.63 -2.23
CA LYS A 179 -12.00 -11.60 -3.69
C LYS A 179 -11.44 -10.26 -4.13
N THR A 180 -11.93 -9.16 -3.56
CA THR A 180 -11.40 -7.82 -3.83
C THR A 180 -10.01 -7.65 -3.22
N GLU A 181 -9.74 -8.20 -2.03
CA GLU A 181 -8.40 -8.21 -1.41
C GLU A 181 -7.38 -8.89 -2.32
N LYS A 182 -7.68 -10.11 -2.82
CA LYS A 182 -6.81 -10.85 -3.76
C LYS A 182 -6.48 -10.02 -5.00
N ARG A 183 -7.48 -9.37 -5.62
CA ARG A 183 -7.27 -8.50 -6.78
C ARG A 183 -6.35 -7.32 -6.50
N ILE A 184 -6.46 -6.72 -5.30
CA ILE A 184 -5.57 -5.63 -4.90
C ILE A 184 -4.15 -6.16 -4.72
N ILE A 185 -3.98 -7.30 -4.05
CA ILE A 185 -2.68 -7.96 -3.87
C ILE A 185 -2.02 -8.26 -5.22
N ASP A 186 -2.75 -8.88 -6.16
CA ASP A 186 -2.25 -9.21 -7.49
C ASP A 186 -1.74 -7.95 -8.23
N LEU A 187 -2.49 -6.84 -8.13
CA LEU A 187 -2.07 -5.56 -8.69
C LEU A 187 -0.81 -5.01 -8.02
N LEU A 188 -0.69 -5.08 -6.68
CA LEU A 188 0.52 -4.64 -5.98
C LEU A 188 1.74 -5.45 -6.39
N MET A 189 1.59 -6.77 -6.54
CA MET A 189 2.65 -7.65 -7.01
C MET A 189 3.07 -7.30 -8.45
N GLN A 190 2.11 -7.02 -9.34
CA GLN A 190 2.40 -6.54 -10.69
C GLN A 190 3.16 -5.21 -10.68
N LEU A 191 2.72 -4.23 -9.87
CA LEU A 191 3.39 -2.93 -9.76
C LEU A 191 4.83 -3.09 -9.25
N ARG A 192 5.05 -3.98 -8.29
CA ARG A 192 6.40 -4.31 -7.83
C ARG A 192 7.26 -4.90 -8.97
N GLN A 193 6.72 -5.81 -9.79
CA GLN A 193 7.42 -6.33 -10.97
C GLN A 193 7.73 -5.23 -12.01
N GLU A 194 6.88 -4.21 -12.10
CA GLU A 194 7.11 -2.99 -12.91
C GLU A 194 8.14 -2.01 -12.28
N GLY A 195 8.74 -2.38 -11.14
CA GLY A 195 9.78 -1.61 -10.46
C GLY A 195 9.26 -0.53 -9.49
N HIS A 196 8.02 -0.64 -9.01
CA HIS A 196 7.51 0.25 -7.97
C HIS A 196 7.99 -0.16 -6.58
N THR A 197 8.24 0.83 -5.74
CA THR A 197 8.52 0.64 -4.31
C THR A 197 7.24 0.91 -3.53
N ILE A 198 6.78 -0.06 -2.75
CA ILE A 198 5.45 0.00 -2.14
C ILE A 198 5.59 -0.12 -0.62
N LEU A 199 5.02 0.83 0.11
CA LEU A 199 4.87 0.77 1.56
C LEU A 199 3.40 0.62 1.91
N VAL A 200 3.05 -0.50 2.54
CA VAL A 200 1.67 -0.84 2.92
C VAL A 200 1.56 -0.84 4.44
N SER A 201 0.68 -0.01 5.00
CA SER A 201 0.32 -0.12 6.40
C SER A 201 -0.74 -1.22 6.56
N THR A 202 -0.57 -2.10 7.53
CA THR A 202 -1.57 -3.12 7.86
C THR A 202 -1.43 -3.58 9.30
N HIS A 203 -2.54 -4.04 9.88
CA HIS A 203 -2.59 -4.74 11.15
C HIS A 203 -2.96 -6.22 10.98
N ASP A 204 -3.41 -6.65 9.79
CA ASP A 204 -3.58 -8.07 9.46
C ASP A 204 -2.22 -8.66 9.07
N LEU A 205 -1.69 -9.50 9.96
CA LEU A 205 -0.39 -10.13 9.79
C LEU A 205 -0.42 -11.30 8.80
N ALA A 206 -1.59 -11.91 8.59
CA ALA A 206 -1.67 -13.13 7.81
C ALA A 206 -1.48 -12.87 6.31
N SER A 207 -1.94 -11.73 5.80
CA SER A 207 -1.76 -11.36 4.39
C SER A 207 -0.33 -10.92 4.07
N ILE A 208 0.46 -10.48 5.06
CA ILE A 208 1.82 -9.97 4.85
C ILE A 208 2.74 -11.04 4.25
N TYR A 209 2.65 -12.28 4.74
CA TYR A 209 3.45 -13.39 4.26
C TYR A 209 3.24 -13.72 2.78
N THR A 210 2.06 -13.37 2.24
CA THR A 210 1.70 -13.71 0.86
C THR A 210 2.38 -12.82 -0.17
N PHE A 211 2.56 -11.52 0.13
CA PHE A 211 2.95 -10.54 -0.90
C PHE A 211 4.00 -9.50 -0.46
N CYS A 212 4.38 -9.44 0.82
CA CYS A 212 5.38 -8.49 1.29
C CYS A 212 6.77 -9.12 1.35
N ASP A 213 7.73 -8.52 0.66
CA ASP A 213 9.14 -8.90 0.73
C ASP A 213 9.78 -8.56 2.08
N ARG A 214 9.33 -7.46 2.68
CA ARG A 214 9.93 -6.86 3.87
C ARG A 214 8.88 -6.42 4.87
N THR A 215 9.28 -6.31 6.13
CA THR A 215 8.42 -5.85 7.21
C THR A 215 9.17 -4.89 8.12
N ILE A 216 8.47 -3.84 8.55
CA ILE A 216 8.89 -2.85 9.54
C ILE A 216 7.89 -2.89 10.69
N LEU A 217 8.37 -3.20 11.90
CA LEU A 217 7.57 -3.17 13.11
C LEU A 217 7.71 -1.82 13.82
N LEU A 218 6.59 -1.11 13.97
CA LEU A 218 6.52 0.25 14.49
C LEU A 218 5.61 0.30 15.73
N ASN A 219 6.13 0.86 16.81
CA ASN A 219 5.35 1.33 17.96
C ASN A 219 5.99 2.59 18.55
N ARG A 220 5.72 3.73 17.90
CA ARG A 220 6.37 5.05 18.10
C ARG A 220 7.86 5.07 17.75
N THR A 221 8.56 3.96 17.95
CA THR A 221 9.92 3.66 17.47
C THR A 221 9.89 2.41 16.59
N ILE A 222 10.97 2.17 15.84
CA ILE A 222 11.17 0.93 15.10
C ILE A 222 11.74 -0.12 16.05
N PHE A 223 11.06 -1.26 16.17
CA PHE A 223 11.57 -2.41 16.93
C PHE A 223 12.40 -3.35 16.06
N ALA A 224 11.93 -3.61 14.84
CA ALA A 224 12.58 -4.52 13.91
C ALA A 224 12.26 -4.13 12.47
N SER A 225 13.20 -4.34 11.56
CA SER A 225 13.06 -4.06 10.13
C SER A 225 13.96 -5.00 9.33
N GLY A 226 13.44 -5.59 8.25
CA GLY A 226 14.15 -6.64 7.52
C GLY A 226 13.25 -7.40 6.56
N LYS A 227 13.70 -8.58 6.11
CA LYS A 227 12.84 -9.48 5.33
C LYS A 227 11.68 -9.96 6.18
N THR A 228 10.52 -10.15 5.55
CA THR A 228 9.30 -10.55 6.27
C THR A 228 9.50 -11.82 7.10
N GLU A 229 10.16 -12.83 6.53
CA GLU A 229 10.47 -14.13 7.17
C GLU A 229 11.31 -13.99 8.45
N ASP A 230 12.24 -13.03 8.49
CA ASP A 230 13.14 -12.82 9.62
C ASP A 230 12.49 -11.97 10.73
N ILE A 231 11.52 -11.12 10.35
CA ILE A 231 10.98 -10.09 11.23
C ILE A 231 9.67 -10.51 11.89
N LEU A 232 8.80 -11.25 11.20
CA LEU A 232 7.51 -11.68 11.73
C LEU A 232 7.63 -12.89 12.67
N THR A 233 8.52 -12.80 13.66
CA THR A 233 8.70 -13.79 14.72
C THR A 233 7.75 -13.54 15.89
N GLU A 234 7.45 -14.59 16.64
CA GLU A 234 6.61 -14.52 17.86
C GLU A 234 7.16 -13.53 18.88
N GLU A 235 8.49 -13.50 19.05
CA GLU A 235 9.20 -12.59 19.94
C GLU A 235 9.02 -11.12 19.52
N ASN A 236 9.30 -10.81 18.25
CA ASN A 236 9.22 -9.44 17.73
C ASN A 236 7.79 -8.89 17.80
N LEU A 237 6.79 -9.74 17.52
CA LEU A 237 5.38 -9.38 17.62
C LEU A 237 4.97 -9.12 19.07
N SER A 238 5.37 -9.98 20.01
CA SER A 238 5.08 -9.80 21.43
C SER A 238 5.58 -8.45 21.96
N VAL A 239 6.83 -8.08 21.62
CA VAL A 239 7.42 -6.80 21.99
C VAL A 239 6.68 -5.62 21.34
N THR A 240 6.36 -5.74 20.04
CA THR A 240 5.72 -4.66 19.27
C THR A 240 4.32 -4.34 19.78
N PHE A 241 3.54 -5.37 20.14
CA PHE A 241 2.15 -5.25 20.58
C PHE A 241 1.99 -5.22 22.11
N GLY A 242 3.07 -5.20 22.88
CA GLY A 242 3.04 -5.03 24.33
C GLY A 242 2.51 -6.23 25.12
N GLY A 243 2.72 -7.46 24.63
CA GLY A 243 2.43 -8.70 25.37
C GLY A 243 1.00 -9.25 25.26
N LEU A 244 0.27 -8.97 24.18
CA LEU A 244 -1.00 -9.67 23.91
C LEU A 244 -0.77 -11.20 23.84
N PRO A 245 -1.67 -12.02 24.41
CA PRO A 245 -1.50 -13.47 24.39
C PRO A 245 -1.46 -13.99 22.95
N ILE A 246 -0.31 -14.52 22.55
CA ILE A 246 0.01 -15.05 21.21
C ILE A 246 -1.06 -16.02 20.66
N ASN A 247 -1.85 -16.66 21.53
CA ASN A 247 -2.89 -17.60 21.16
C ASN A 247 -3.98 -17.02 20.25
N SER A 248 -4.31 -15.73 20.35
CA SER A 248 -5.28 -15.09 19.45
C SER A 248 -4.69 -14.77 18.07
N LEU A 249 -3.38 -14.53 17.98
CA LEU A 249 -2.68 -14.37 16.70
C LEU A 249 -2.50 -15.73 16.00
N ARG A 250 -2.18 -16.80 16.75
CA ARG A 250 -2.01 -18.16 16.21
C ARG A 250 -3.25 -18.72 15.51
N GLN A 251 -4.46 -18.44 16.00
CA GLN A 251 -5.68 -18.92 15.33
C GLN A 251 -5.83 -18.32 13.92
N ASN A 252 -5.54 -17.02 13.75
CA ASN A 252 -5.55 -16.37 12.44
C ASN A 252 -4.42 -16.90 11.52
N PHE A 253 -3.23 -17.16 12.07
CA PHE A 253 -2.11 -17.73 11.30
C PHE A 253 -2.40 -19.15 10.80
N SER A 254 -2.93 -20.04 11.67
CA SER A 254 -3.15 -21.45 11.33
C SER A 254 -4.35 -21.67 10.40
N GLN A 255 -5.40 -20.84 10.51
CA GLN A 255 -6.57 -20.93 9.62
C GLN A 255 -6.25 -20.47 8.19
N LYS A 256 -5.53 -19.35 7.99
CA LYS A 256 -5.23 -18.86 6.64
C LYS A 256 -4.14 -19.69 5.92
N THR A 257 -3.15 -20.23 6.62
CA THR A 257 -2.13 -21.11 6.00
C THR A 257 -2.71 -22.47 5.60
N SER A 258 -3.59 -23.07 6.41
CA SER A 258 -4.26 -24.32 6.03
C SER A 258 -5.21 -24.16 4.84
N GLN A 259 -5.86 -23.00 4.71
CA GLN A 259 -6.74 -22.67 3.58
C GLN A 259 -5.96 -22.45 2.27
N PHE A 260 -4.79 -21.80 2.34
CA PHE A 260 -3.89 -21.64 1.19
C PHE A 260 -3.27 -22.97 0.71
N SER A 261 -2.84 -23.84 1.63
CA SER A 261 -2.31 -25.15 1.27
C SER A 261 -3.38 -26.07 0.66
N GLN A 262 -4.65 -25.93 1.06
CA GLN A 262 -5.76 -26.66 0.44
C GLN A 262 -6.10 -26.11 -0.96
N GLU A 263 -6.08 -24.79 -1.17
CA GLU A 263 -6.34 -24.22 -2.50
C GLU A 263 -5.24 -24.58 -3.52
N GLN A 264 -3.96 -24.61 -3.11
CA GLN A 264 -2.86 -25.07 -3.97
C GLN A 264 -2.93 -26.57 -4.29
N ALA A 265 -3.29 -27.41 -3.32
CA ALA A 265 -3.48 -28.85 -3.55
C ALA A 265 -4.67 -29.14 -4.50
N ILE A 266 -5.71 -28.30 -4.48
CA ILE A 266 -6.85 -28.41 -5.39
C ILE A 266 -6.45 -27.96 -6.82
N GLU A 267 -5.67 -26.89 -6.97
CA GLU A 267 -5.16 -26.45 -8.29
C GLU A 267 -4.18 -27.47 -8.92
N GLU A 268 -3.32 -28.12 -8.12
CA GLU A 268 -2.43 -29.18 -8.60
C GLU A 268 -3.18 -30.49 -8.93
N GLY A 269 -4.24 -30.81 -8.17
CA GLY A 269 -5.12 -31.95 -8.42
C GLY A 269 -5.96 -31.80 -9.70
N VAL A 270 -6.39 -30.58 -10.03
CA VAL A 270 -7.14 -30.31 -11.27
C VAL A 270 -6.22 -30.35 -12.51
N ARG A 271 -4.99 -29.85 -12.41
CA ARG A 271 -3.99 -29.92 -13.50
C ARG A 271 -3.54 -31.36 -13.84
N SER A 272 -3.54 -32.25 -12.86
CA SER A 272 -3.18 -33.66 -13.04
C SER A 272 -4.31 -34.51 -13.63
N GLN A 273 -5.58 -34.08 -13.51
CA GLN A 273 -6.70 -34.73 -14.19
C GLN A 273 -6.86 -34.28 -15.65
N GLU A 274 -6.60 -33.02 -15.99
CA GLU A 274 -6.68 -32.53 -17.39
C GLU A 274 -5.55 -33.07 -18.30
N SER A 275 -4.43 -33.49 -17.72
CA SER A 275 -3.32 -34.10 -18.47
C SER A 275 -3.50 -35.61 -18.73
N GLY A 276 -4.45 -36.27 -18.05
CA GLY A 276 -4.79 -37.68 -18.27
C GLY A 276 -5.77 -37.93 -19.43
N VAL A 277 -6.60 -36.94 -19.77
CA VAL A 277 -7.70 -37.10 -20.76
C VAL A 277 -7.24 -36.94 -22.23
N ARG A 278 -5.95 -36.62 -22.48
CA ARG A 278 -5.39 -36.50 -23.84
C ARG A 278 -4.66 -37.75 -24.36
N ARG A 279 -4.78 -38.91 -23.71
CA ARG A 279 -4.15 -40.16 -24.17
C ARG A 279 -5.10 -41.28 -24.59
N GLU A 280 -6.41 -41.05 -24.57
CA GLU A 280 -7.39 -41.98 -25.12
C GLU A 280 -8.30 -41.23 -26.12
N ASN A 281 -7.79 -41.08 -27.35
CA ASN A 281 -8.53 -41.01 -28.60
C ASN A 281 -7.54 -41.15 -29.77
#